data_AF-A0A1Y4IWC7-F1
#
_entry.id   AF-A0A1Y4IWC7-F1
#
_cell.length_a   1.000
_cell.length_b   1.000
_cell.length_c   1.000
_cell.angle_alpha   90.00
_cell.angle_beta   90.00
_cell.angle_gamma   90.00
#
_symmetry.space_group_name_H-M   'P 1'
#
loop_
_entity.id
_entity.type
_entity.pdbx_description
1 polymer ?
#
loop_
_entity_poly.entity_id
_entity_poly.type
_entity_poly.pdbx_seq_one_letter_code
_entity_poly.pdbx_strand_id
1 'polypeptide(L)'
;MTRSLTRFAALSLCAGLLFTLCTGCAPAAPAPSEAPASSVTAESYAPAPTTIPLPDPLPEPLQPTEEELAALTDAIEAGFRADWDRPGRYLTARLDSVRVIPPEEWADLELPLTSGNTRLGGKSWMDCITDPGGCLLMAQTTTEYTPEALVGVPQYSDGVMTHVYLAVNGDEGWTIADQWAYYKGSELPEPSPDPAQEELGLTRNQWVMLQHQTRALALSGIFRDLDDPLTELTAEEWANYLYARSESWFGLAEDGRTEIPAGTIFRADFTDRISGEDPTLAALENTEEPLPAPCAACEEIKTLLDADPQAIAYSRTGDVVTATLTLPLESGTVAMEYIFGLVPDDPAPFSRTYLQSAHRA
;
A
#
# COMPACT_ATOMS: atom_id res chain seq x y z
N MET A 1 9.50 21.53 -47.48
CA MET A 1 8.25 21.76 -48.24
C MET A 1 7.98 20.46 -48.99
N THR A 2 6.89 19.71 -48.90
CA THR A 2 5.50 19.89 -48.42
C THR A 2 4.89 18.48 -48.56
N ARG A 3 4.50 17.82 -47.46
CA ARG A 3 3.11 17.51 -47.03
C ARG A 3 2.17 16.92 -48.09
N SER A 4 1.50 15.79 -47.76
CA SER A 4 0.03 15.58 -47.82
C SER A 4 -0.32 14.07 -47.92
N LEU A 5 -0.82 13.43 -46.84
CA LEU A 5 -2.23 13.07 -46.56
C LEU A 5 -2.77 11.96 -47.48
N THR A 6 -3.16 10.76 -47.04
CA THR A 6 -4.23 10.37 -46.09
C THR A 6 -4.15 8.84 -45.96
N ARG A 7 -4.33 8.20 -44.80
CA ARG A 7 -5.63 7.83 -44.20
C ARG A 7 -5.45 7.53 -42.71
N PHE A 8 -6.08 8.35 -41.88
CA PHE A 8 -6.42 8.09 -40.47
C PHE A 8 -7.95 8.03 -40.39
N ALA A 9 -8.49 6.94 -39.86
CA ALA A 9 -9.85 6.71 -39.32
C ALA A 9 -10.04 5.17 -39.27
N ALA A 10 -10.46 4.50 -38.21
CA ALA A 10 -11.00 4.91 -36.92
C ALA A 10 -10.82 3.75 -35.93
N LEU A 11 -10.36 4.03 -34.72
CA LEU A 11 -10.52 3.18 -33.54
C LEU A 11 -10.74 4.15 -32.37
N SER A 12 -12.01 4.52 -32.21
CA SER A 12 -12.56 5.22 -31.06
C SER A 12 -13.86 4.49 -30.70
N LEU A 13 -14.16 4.42 -29.39
CA LEU A 13 -15.17 3.59 -28.70
C LEU A 13 -14.69 2.13 -28.52
N CYS A 14 -14.42 1.62 -27.32
CA CYS A 14 -15.17 1.75 -26.07
C CYS A 14 -14.27 1.94 -24.84
N ALA A 15 -14.33 3.13 -24.24
CA ALA A 15 -14.07 3.33 -22.82
C ALA A 15 -15.43 3.61 -22.16
N GLY A 16 -15.79 2.85 -21.12
CA GLY A 16 -16.98 3.13 -20.34
C GLY A 16 -17.57 1.93 -19.61
N LEU A 17 -17.21 1.85 -18.32
CA LEU A 17 -17.93 1.34 -17.14
C LEU A 17 -17.09 0.34 -16.34
N LEU A 18 -16.48 0.83 -15.25
CA LEU A 18 -16.44 0.24 -13.92
C LEU A 18 -15.48 1.07 -13.04
N PHE A 19 -15.89 2.30 -12.76
CA PHE A 19 -15.30 3.12 -11.69
C PHE A 19 -16.45 3.72 -10.89
N THR A 20 -16.89 2.98 -9.86
CA THR A 20 -17.70 3.49 -8.77
C THR A 20 -17.74 2.44 -7.69
N LEU A 21 -17.07 2.72 -6.56
CA LEU A 21 -17.52 2.49 -5.19
C LEU A 21 -16.28 2.50 -4.29
N CYS A 22 -15.95 3.67 -3.74
CA CYS A 22 -15.32 3.82 -2.42
C CYS A 22 -15.18 5.31 -2.06
N THR A 23 -16.28 6.06 -2.07
CA THR A 23 -16.37 7.34 -1.34
C THR A 23 -17.83 7.68 -1.04
N GLY A 24 -18.13 7.92 0.24
CA GLY A 24 -19.30 8.70 0.66
C GLY A 24 -20.26 7.98 1.60
N CYS A 25 -20.08 8.17 2.91
CA CYS A 25 -21.19 8.33 3.85
C CYS A 25 -20.77 9.29 4.98
N ALA A 26 -21.41 10.47 5.01
CA ALA A 26 -21.35 11.46 6.09
C ALA A 26 -22.29 11.06 7.27
N PRO A 27 -22.19 11.71 8.45
CA PRO A 27 -22.26 11.06 9.75
C PRO A 27 -23.67 10.92 10.33
N ALA A 28 -23.86 9.90 11.17
CA ALA A 28 -25.00 9.79 12.08
C ALA A 28 -24.56 10.16 13.52
N ALA A 29 -25.34 11.04 14.17
CA ALA A 29 -25.13 11.56 15.52
C ALA A 29 -25.46 10.52 16.63
N PRO A 30 -25.05 10.74 17.90
CA PRO A 30 -24.59 9.68 18.81
C PRO A 30 -25.67 9.15 19.76
N ALA A 31 -25.49 7.91 20.21
CA ALA A 31 -26.17 7.32 21.37
C ALA A 31 -25.15 6.49 22.19
N PRO A 32 -25.39 6.30 23.49
CA PRO A 32 -24.41 6.68 24.52
C PRO A 32 -23.41 5.59 24.92
N SER A 33 -22.34 6.12 25.53
CA SER A 33 -21.28 5.47 26.31
C SER A 33 -21.72 4.28 27.17
N GLU A 34 -21.05 3.14 26.96
CA GLU A 34 -20.64 2.23 28.03
C GLU A 34 -19.19 1.75 27.74
N ALA A 35 -18.35 1.83 28.77
CA ALA A 35 -16.94 1.46 28.76
C ALA A 35 -16.73 -0.07 28.66
N PRO A 36 -15.57 -0.55 28.17
CA PRO A 36 -15.42 -1.91 27.67
C PRO A 36 -15.18 -2.91 28.80
N ALA A 37 -15.74 -4.12 28.64
CA ALA A 37 -15.33 -5.29 29.40
C ALA A 37 -15.01 -6.44 28.44
N SER A 38 -13.77 -6.88 28.54
CA SER A 38 -13.26 -8.23 28.24
C SER A 38 -13.22 -8.72 26.80
N SER A 39 -11.97 -8.79 26.32
CA SER A 39 -11.37 -9.87 25.51
C SER A 39 -12.34 -10.91 24.96
N VAL A 40 -12.66 -10.78 23.67
CA VAL A 40 -13.21 -11.88 22.88
C VAL A 40 -12.21 -12.14 21.77
N THR A 41 -11.63 -13.33 21.82
CA THR A 41 -10.98 -14.01 20.70
C THR A 41 -11.76 -13.73 19.41
N ALA A 42 -11.07 -13.21 18.39
CA ALA A 42 -11.65 -13.05 17.06
C ALA A 42 -11.96 -14.44 16.48
N GLU A 43 -13.15 -14.96 16.79
CA GLU A 43 -13.73 -16.05 16.03
C GLU A 43 -14.08 -15.49 14.65
N SER A 44 -13.46 -16.08 13.63
CA SER A 44 -13.75 -15.85 12.23
C SER A 44 -15.26 -15.95 11.99
N TYR A 45 -15.89 -14.82 11.66
CA TYR A 45 -17.26 -14.77 11.16
C TYR A 45 -17.33 -15.14 9.65
N ALA A 46 -16.33 -15.84 9.12
CA ALA A 46 -16.46 -16.43 7.80
C ALA A 46 -17.51 -17.56 7.88
N PRO A 47 -18.54 -17.57 7.00
CA PRO A 47 -19.42 -18.72 6.90
C PRO A 47 -18.57 -19.97 6.66
N ALA A 48 -18.91 -21.08 7.33
CA ALA A 48 -18.25 -22.36 7.09
C ALA A 48 -18.21 -22.63 5.58
N PRO A 49 -17.06 -23.05 5.01
CA PRO A 49 -16.95 -23.28 3.58
C PRO A 49 -17.99 -24.32 3.21
N THR A 50 -19.04 -23.87 2.54
CA THR A 50 -20.02 -24.78 1.97
C THR A 50 -19.31 -25.33 0.76
N THR A 51 -18.67 -26.50 0.89
CA THR A 51 -18.07 -27.19 -0.25
C THR A 51 -19.20 -27.55 -1.19
N ILE A 52 -19.50 -26.68 -2.15
CA ILE A 52 -20.52 -26.98 -3.16
C ILE A 52 -19.90 -28.06 -4.04
N PRO A 53 -20.52 -29.25 -4.13
CA PRO A 53 -19.94 -30.35 -4.89
C PRO A 53 -19.79 -29.94 -6.36
N LEU A 54 -18.60 -30.20 -6.93
CA LEU A 54 -18.35 -30.01 -8.35
C LEU A 54 -19.10 -31.08 -9.17
N PRO A 55 -19.50 -30.76 -10.42
CA PRO A 55 -20.13 -31.72 -11.31
C PRO A 55 -19.20 -32.89 -11.66
N ASP A 56 -19.78 -34.08 -11.86
CA ASP A 56 -19.08 -35.28 -12.33
C ASP A 56 -19.77 -35.80 -13.61
N PRO A 57 -19.10 -35.82 -14.78
CA PRO A 57 -17.72 -35.39 -15.00
C PRO A 57 -17.55 -33.86 -14.95
N LEU A 58 -16.35 -33.39 -14.64
CA LEU A 58 -15.97 -31.98 -14.80
C LEU A 58 -16.06 -31.59 -16.28
N PRO A 59 -16.46 -30.34 -16.61
CA PRO A 59 -16.40 -29.85 -17.98
C PRO A 59 -14.94 -29.81 -18.45
N GLU A 60 -14.73 -30.17 -19.71
CA GLU A 60 -13.41 -30.07 -20.33
C GLU A 60 -13.12 -28.60 -20.67
N PRO A 61 -12.14 -27.95 -20.02
CA PRO A 61 -11.82 -26.56 -20.29
C PRO A 61 -11.17 -26.43 -21.68
N LEU A 62 -11.50 -25.35 -22.38
CA LEU A 62 -10.78 -24.99 -23.60
C LEU A 62 -9.34 -24.62 -23.26
N GLN A 63 -8.40 -25.11 -24.05
CA GLN A 63 -6.99 -24.79 -23.88
C GLN A 63 -6.62 -23.65 -24.83
N PRO A 64 -6.25 -22.46 -24.32
CA PRO A 64 -5.69 -21.42 -25.16
C PRO A 64 -4.37 -21.89 -25.78
N THR A 65 -4.10 -21.46 -27.00
CA THR A 65 -2.76 -21.56 -27.60
C THR A 65 -1.76 -20.71 -26.82
N GLU A 66 -0.45 -20.92 -27.05
CA GLU A 66 0.60 -20.12 -26.39
C GLU A 66 0.45 -18.61 -26.67
N GLU A 67 0.05 -18.24 -27.88
CA GLU A 67 -0.19 -16.83 -28.26
C GLU A 67 -1.40 -16.24 -27.55
N GLU A 68 -2.49 -17.01 -27.42
CA GLU A 68 -3.69 -16.57 -26.69
C GLU A 68 -3.43 -16.45 -25.19
N LEU A 69 -2.67 -17.39 -24.61
CA LEU A 69 -2.28 -17.32 -23.20
C LEU A 69 -1.35 -16.12 -22.93
N ALA A 70 -0.44 -15.81 -23.85
CA ALA A 70 0.39 -14.61 -23.76
C ALA A 70 -0.48 -13.33 -23.78
N ALA A 71 -1.45 -13.24 -24.70
CA ALA A 71 -2.36 -12.11 -24.76
C ALA A 71 -3.23 -11.95 -23.49
N LEU A 72 -3.70 -13.07 -22.93
CA LEU A 72 -4.42 -13.07 -21.64
C LEU A 72 -3.52 -12.64 -20.49
N THR A 73 -2.24 -13.03 -20.52
CA THR A 73 -1.23 -12.62 -19.54
C THR A 73 -0.99 -11.12 -19.59
N ASP A 74 -0.82 -10.55 -20.80
CA ASP A 74 -0.66 -9.11 -21.00
C ASP A 74 -1.89 -8.33 -20.50
N ALA A 75 -3.10 -8.85 -20.75
CA ALA A 75 -4.33 -8.25 -20.27
C ALA A 75 -4.44 -8.27 -18.73
N ILE A 76 -4.04 -9.39 -18.10
CA ILE A 76 -3.98 -9.51 -16.64
C ILE A 76 -2.94 -8.53 -16.06
N GLU A 77 -1.73 -8.48 -16.62
CA GLU A 77 -0.68 -7.56 -16.16
C GLU A 77 -1.11 -6.10 -16.29
N ALA A 78 -1.71 -5.72 -17.43
CA ALA A 78 -2.25 -4.39 -17.63
C ALA A 78 -3.32 -4.01 -16.58
N GLY A 79 -4.11 -4.97 -16.12
CA GLY A 79 -5.05 -4.79 -15.01
C GLY A 79 -4.36 -4.43 -13.69
N PHE A 80 -3.18 -4.98 -13.42
CA PHE A 80 -2.40 -4.67 -12.23
C PHE A 80 -1.61 -3.35 -12.32
N ARG A 81 -1.19 -2.94 -13.52
CA ARG A 81 -0.32 -1.76 -13.73
C ARG A 81 -0.88 -0.48 -13.10
N ALA A 82 -2.17 -0.21 -13.28
CA ALA A 82 -2.81 0.98 -12.72
C ALA A 82 -2.65 1.07 -11.18
N ASP A 83 -2.56 -0.09 -10.53
CA ASP A 83 -2.41 -0.19 -9.09
C ASP A 83 -0.94 -0.19 -8.64
N TRP A 84 -0.09 -0.96 -9.33
CA TRP A 84 1.34 -1.05 -9.04
C TRP A 84 2.09 0.25 -9.30
N ASP A 85 1.64 1.03 -10.28
CA ASP A 85 2.24 2.32 -10.61
C ASP A 85 1.77 3.44 -9.66
N ARG A 86 0.91 3.15 -8.67
CA ARG A 86 0.47 4.14 -7.69
C ARG A 86 1.67 4.56 -6.80
N PRO A 87 2.03 5.85 -6.76
CA PRO A 87 3.13 6.34 -5.94
C PRO A 87 2.99 5.94 -4.47
N GLY A 88 4.11 5.57 -3.85
CA GLY A 88 4.20 5.29 -2.42
C GLY A 88 3.41 4.08 -1.93
N ARG A 89 2.84 3.24 -2.81
CA ARG A 89 2.09 2.03 -2.40
C ARG A 89 2.94 0.77 -2.32
N TYR A 90 3.83 0.59 -3.28
CA TYR A 90 4.65 -0.61 -3.44
C TYR A 90 6.14 -0.23 -3.51
N LEU A 91 6.99 -0.96 -2.80
CA LEU A 91 8.43 -0.95 -3.03
C LEU A 91 8.78 -1.72 -4.29
N THR A 92 8.19 -2.91 -4.43
CA THR A 92 8.27 -3.73 -5.64
C THR A 92 6.94 -4.41 -5.90
N ALA A 93 6.57 -4.58 -7.17
CA ALA A 93 5.39 -5.33 -7.54
C ALA A 93 5.58 -5.95 -8.92
N ARG A 94 5.22 -7.22 -9.08
CA ARG A 94 5.36 -7.93 -10.35
C ARG A 94 4.41 -9.11 -10.49
N LEU A 95 4.08 -9.41 -11.74
CA LEU A 95 3.42 -10.64 -12.14
C LEU A 95 4.50 -11.74 -12.26
N ASP A 96 4.38 -12.80 -11.47
CA ASP A 96 5.33 -13.92 -11.48
C ASP A 96 5.04 -14.90 -12.59
N SER A 97 3.78 -15.31 -12.70
CA SER A 97 3.34 -16.32 -13.65
C SER A 97 1.84 -16.24 -13.88
N VAL A 98 1.43 -16.69 -15.07
CA VAL A 98 0.03 -16.99 -15.41
C VAL A 98 0.02 -18.38 -16.03
N ARG A 99 -0.89 -19.25 -15.57
CA ARG A 99 -1.07 -20.60 -16.11
C ARG A 99 -2.54 -21.00 -16.13
N VAL A 100 -2.89 -21.93 -17.02
CA VAL A 100 -4.18 -22.62 -16.96
C VAL A 100 -4.20 -23.54 -15.74
N ILE A 101 -5.30 -23.52 -15.00
CA ILE A 101 -5.52 -24.42 -13.87
C ILE A 101 -6.19 -25.69 -14.40
N PRO A 102 -5.55 -26.85 -14.27
CA PRO A 102 -6.14 -28.08 -14.75
C PRO A 102 -7.33 -28.51 -13.86
N PRO A 103 -8.35 -29.20 -14.40
CA PRO A 103 -9.59 -29.50 -13.66
C PRO A 103 -9.39 -30.25 -12.33
N GLU A 104 -8.36 -31.08 -12.22
CA GLU A 104 -8.02 -31.81 -11.00
C GLU A 104 -7.66 -30.90 -9.81
N GLU A 105 -7.20 -29.67 -10.07
CA GLU A 105 -6.87 -28.70 -9.02
C GLU A 105 -8.09 -27.85 -8.59
N TRP A 106 -9.22 -27.91 -9.31
CA TRP A 106 -10.36 -27.02 -9.04
C TRP A 106 -11.04 -27.27 -7.70
N ALA A 107 -10.99 -28.50 -7.20
CA ALA A 107 -11.56 -28.85 -5.89
C ALA A 107 -10.81 -28.20 -4.72
N ASP A 108 -9.53 -27.87 -4.92
CA ASP A 108 -8.67 -27.22 -3.92
C ASP A 108 -8.76 -25.69 -3.99
N LEU A 109 -9.39 -25.16 -5.05
CA LEU A 109 -9.74 -23.76 -5.13
C LEU A 109 -10.92 -23.53 -4.17
N GLU A 110 -10.70 -22.79 -3.09
CA GLU A 110 -11.73 -22.38 -2.13
C GLU A 110 -12.67 -21.31 -2.74
N LEU A 111 -13.21 -21.59 -3.92
CA LEU A 111 -14.00 -20.70 -4.76
C LEU A 111 -15.40 -21.27 -4.98
N PRO A 112 -16.44 -20.41 -5.02
CA PRO A 112 -17.81 -20.84 -5.29
C PRO A 112 -18.04 -21.08 -6.80
N LEU A 113 -17.27 -21.98 -7.43
CA LEU A 113 -17.24 -22.21 -8.87
C LEU A 113 -18.61 -22.51 -9.50
N THR A 114 -19.50 -23.16 -8.74
CA THR A 114 -20.83 -23.63 -9.15
C THR A 114 -21.96 -22.70 -8.70
N SER A 115 -21.67 -21.64 -7.96
CA SER A 115 -22.68 -20.65 -7.57
C SER A 115 -22.87 -19.61 -8.67
N GLY A 116 -24.13 -19.25 -8.94
CA GLY A 116 -24.43 -18.16 -9.84
C GLY A 116 -23.85 -16.84 -9.33
N ASN A 117 -23.16 -16.11 -10.20
CA ASN A 117 -22.61 -14.79 -9.93
C ASN A 117 -23.43 -13.72 -10.67
N THR A 118 -23.87 -12.68 -9.96
CA THR A 118 -24.61 -11.56 -10.56
C THR A 118 -23.80 -10.81 -11.63
N ARG A 119 -22.47 -10.77 -11.52
CA ARG A 119 -21.57 -10.20 -12.54
C ARG A 119 -21.60 -10.98 -13.85
N LEU A 120 -21.89 -12.27 -13.78
CA LEU A 120 -21.99 -13.18 -14.93
C LEU A 120 -23.45 -13.40 -15.36
N GLY A 121 -24.33 -12.44 -15.07
CA GLY A 121 -25.75 -12.55 -15.42
C GLY A 121 -26.47 -13.70 -14.72
N GLY A 122 -26.01 -14.08 -13.53
CA GLY A 122 -26.53 -15.21 -12.75
C GLY A 122 -25.93 -16.57 -13.12
N LYS A 123 -25.05 -16.64 -14.14
CA LYS A 123 -24.28 -17.84 -14.45
C LYS A 123 -23.18 -18.10 -13.41
N SER A 124 -22.87 -19.36 -13.17
CA SER A 124 -21.68 -19.76 -12.42
C SER A 124 -20.43 -19.77 -13.31
N TRP A 125 -19.25 -19.88 -12.72
CA TRP A 125 -18.01 -20.02 -13.49
C TRP A 125 -18.04 -21.32 -14.31
N MET A 126 -18.61 -22.40 -13.76
CA MET A 126 -18.78 -23.67 -14.46
C MET A 126 -19.71 -23.56 -15.67
N ASP A 127 -20.79 -22.78 -15.57
CA ASP A 127 -21.68 -22.54 -16.70
C ASP A 127 -20.93 -21.83 -17.84
N CYS A 128 -20.09 -20.85 -17.51
CA CYS A 128 -19.29 -20.11 -18.50
C CYS A 128 -18.19 -20.96 -19.14
N ILE A 129 -17.54 -21.84 -18.37
CA ILE A 129 -16.55 -22.80 -18.90
C ILE A 129 -17.23 -23.78 -19.86
N THR A 130 -18.47 -24.16 -19.59
CA THR A 130 -19.24 -25.08 -20.44
C THR A 130 -19.78 -24.38 -21.70
N ASP A 131 -20.29 -23.15 -21.56
CA ASP A 131 -20.88 -22.35 -22.64
C ASP A 131 -20.76 -20.84 -22.32
N PRO A 132 -19.91 -20.08 -23.06
CA PRO A 132 -19.44 -20.34 -24.43
C PRO A 132 -18.23 -21.26 -24.57
N GLY A 133 -17.62 -21.68 -23.47
CA GLY A 133 -16.31 -22.34 -23.48
C GLY A 133 -15.28 -21.45 -22.79
N GLY A 134 -14.42 -22.05 -21.97
CA GLY A 134 -13.41 -21.28 -21.24
C GLY A 134 -12.48 -22.13 -20.40
N CYS A 135 -11.66 -21.46 -19.60
CA CYS A 135 -10.77 -22.09 -18.63
C CYS A 135 -10.58 -21.19 -17.41
N LEU A 136 -10.00 -21.77 -16.35
CA LEU A 136 -9.51 -21.01 -15.21
C LEU A 136 -8.02 -20.73 -15.39
N LEU A 137 -7.60 -19.51 -15.09
CA LEU A 137 -6.21 -19.11 -15.04
C LEU A 137 -5.81 -18.82 -13.61
N MET A 138 -4.62 -19.25 -13.21
CA MET A 138 -3.98 -18.82 -11.97
C MET A 138 -2.90 -17.80 -12.32
N ALA A 139 -3.00 -16.61 -11.74
CA ALA A 139 -1.93 -15.63 -11.75
C ALA A 139 -1.30 -15.55 -10.36
N GLN A 140 0.03 -15.54 -10.30
CA GLN A 140 0.76 -15.29 -9.07
C GLN A 140 1.44 -13.94 -9.17
N THR A 141 1.33 -13.14 -8.12
CA THR A 141 1.99 -11.83 -8.04
C THR A 141 2.81 -11.74 -6.77
N THR A 142 4.01 -11.20 -6.87
CA THR A 142 4.84 -10.85 -5.72
C THR A 142 4.76 -9.34 -5.56
N THR A 143 4.27 -8.90 -4.40
CA THR A 143 4.17 -7.47 -4.07
C THR A 143 4.82 -7.23 -2.73
N GLU A 144 5.72 -6.24 -2.70
CA GLU A 144 6.32 -5.68 -1.51
C GLU A 144 5.70 -4.31 -1.24
N TYR A 145 4.97 -4.17 -0.14
CA TYR A 145 4.30 -2.92 0.20
C TYR A 145 5.29 -1.94 0.83
N THR A 146 5.08 -0.64 0.61
CA THR A 146 5.72 0.35 1.48
C THR A 146 5.14 0.23 2.89
N PRO A 147 5.93 0.53 3.95
CA PRO A 147 5.40 0.49 5.31
C PRO A 147 4.21 1.45 5.52
N GLU A 148 4.16 2.55 4.77
CA GLU A 148 3.07 3.52 4.77
C GLU A 148 1.76 3.00 4.17
N ALA A 149 1.80 2.01 3.28
CA ALA A 149 0.60 1.46 2.64
C ALA A 149 -0.28 0.63 3.59
N LEU A 150 0.27 0.14 4.70
CA LEU A 150 -0.37 -0.76 5.66
C LEU A 150 -0.25 -0.25 7.11
N VAL A 151 -0.49 1.05 7.30
CA VAL A 151 -0.46 1.69 8.61
C VAL A 151 -1.69 1.31 9.44
N GLY A 152 -1.47 0.82 10.66
CA GLY A 152 -2.54 0.48 11.62
C GLY A 152 -3.10 -0.94 11.49
N VAL A 153 -2.53 -1.76 10.62
CA VAL A 153 -2.82 -3.20 10.52
C VAL A 153 -1.55 -4.01 10.81
N PRO A 154 -1.68 -5.28 11.22
CA PRO A 154 -0.54 -6.17 11.33
C PRO A 154 0.25 -6.22 10.02
N GLN A 155 1.56 -6.04 10.12
CA GLN A 155 2.52 -6.14 9.04
C GLN A 155 3.14 -7.53 9.08
N TYR A 156 2.88 -8.31 8.04
CA TYR A 156 3.46 -9.62 7.81
C TYR A 156 4.51 -9.53 6.70
N SER A 157 5.28 -10.58 6.45
CA SER A 157 6.16 -10.58 5.28
C SER A 157 5.32 -10.38 4.02
N ASP A 158 5.85 -9.54 3.14
CA ASP A 158 5.29 -9.34 1.83
C ASP A 158 5.29 -10.64 1.05
N GLY A 159 4.17 -10.93 0.39
CA GLY A 159 3.84 -12.29 0.02
C GLY A 159 3.40 -12.45 -1.43
N VAL A 160 3.44 -13.70 -1.88
CA VAL A 160 2.84 -14.10 -3.15
C VAL A 160 1.31 -14.09 -3.00
N MET A 161 0.63 -13.22 -3.73
CA MET A 161 -0.82 -13.30 -3.90
C MET A 161 -1.17 -14.27 -5.02
N THR A 162 -2.22 -15.06 -4.81
CA THR A 162 -2.79 -15.91 -5.85
C THR A 162 -4.12 -15.31 -6.30
N HIS A 163 -4.23 -15.09 -7.60
CA HIS A 163 -5.43 -14.64 -8.28
C HIS A 163 -5.90 -15.75 -9.20
N VAL A 164 -7.21 -15.99 -9.20
CA VAL A 164 -7.86 -16.93 -10.11
C VAL A 164 -8.77 -16.13 -11.03
N TYR A 165 -8.61 -16.32 -12.33
CA TYR A 165 -9.40 -15.67 -13.36
C TYR A 165 -10.24 -16.68 -14.11
N LEU A 166 -11.47 -16.28 -14.46
CA LEU A 166 -12.28 -16.97 -15.44
C LEU A 166 -12.00 -16.35 -16.82
N ALA A 167 -11.39 -17.12 -17.71
CA ALA A 167 -11.20 -16.73 -19.11
C ALA A 167 -12.22 -17.48 -19.98
N VAL A 168 -12.96 -16.74 -20.81
CA VAL A 168 -13.97 -17.31 -21.72
C VAL A 168 -13.60 -17.04 -23.17
N ASN A 169 -13.86 -18.00 -24.04
CA ASN A 169 -13.66 -17.87 -25.48
C ASN A 169 -15.02 -17.69 -26.16
N GLY A 170 -15.40 -16.43 -26.39
CA GLY A 170 -16.67 -16.07 -27.02
C GLY A 170 -16.51 -15.76 -28.50
N ASP A 171 -17.55 -15.14 -29.09
CA ASP A 171 -17.58 -14.77 -30.51
C ASP A 171 -16.45 -13.78 -30.91
N GLU A 172 -15.98 -12.98 -29.94
CA GLU A 172 -14.90 -11.99 -30.12
C GLU A 172 -13.52 -12.55 -29.72
N GLY A 173 -13.44 -13.84 -29.34
CA GLY A 173 -12.23 -14.50 -28.86
C GLY A 173 -12.12 -14.55 -27.33
N TRP A 174 -10.90 -14.75 -26.85
CA TRP A 174 -10.58 -14.89 -25.42
C TRP A 174 -10.70 -13.58 -24.64
N THR A 175 -11.42 -13.59 -23.52
CA THR A 175 -11.56 -12.45 -22.61
C THR A 175 -11.60 -12.90 -21.14
N ILE A 176 -11.22 -12.00 -20.23
CA ILE A 176 -11.36 -12.20 -18.78
C ILE A 176 -12.78 -11.81 -18.37
N ALA A 177 -13.57 -12.77 -17.88
CA ALA A 177 -14.98 -12.58 -17.54
C ALA A 177 -15.21 -12.28 -16.05
N ASP A 178 -14.38 -12.84 -15.16
CA ASP A 178 -14.45 -12.63 -13.72
C ASP A 178 -13.11 -12.95 -13.06
N GLN A 179 -12.94 -12.51 -11.81
CA GLN A 179 -11.72 -12.75 -11.04
C GLN A 179 -12.02 -12.95 -9.55
N TRP A 180 -11.16 -13.72 -8.89
CA TRP A 180 -11.12 -13.88 -7.45
C TRP A 180 -9.67 -13.82 -6.96
N ALA A 181 -9.43 -13.22 -5.80
CA ALA A 181 -8.11 -13.13 -5.20
C ALA A 181 -8.15 -13.59 -3.75
N TYR A 182 -7.10 -14.26 -3.30
CA TYR A 182 -6.89 -14.52 -1.88
C TYR A 182 -5.41 -14.39 -1.53
N TYR A 183 -5.15 -13.86 -0.34
CA TYR A 183 -3.81 -13.72 0.22
C TYR A 183 -3.53 -14.89 1.16
N LYS A 184 -2.42 -15.61 0.95
CA LYS A 184 -1.94 -16.69 1.82
C LYS A 184 -0.66 -16.30 2.58
N GLY A 185 -0.49 -15.02 2.93
CA GLY A 185 0.63 -14.59 3.78
C GLY A 185 0.21 -14.50 5.25
N SER A 186 0.97 -15.15 6.12
CA SER A 186 0.89 -15.02 7.58
C SER A 186 2.27 -15.13 8.23
N GLU A 187 3.32 -15.05 7.43
CA GLU A 187 4.69 -15.15 7.88
C GLU A 187 5.13 -13.84 8.53
N LEU A 188 6.03 -13.92 9.52
CA LEU A 188 6.52 -12.74 10.22
C LEU A 188 7.35 -11.86 9.27
N PRO A 189 7.37 -10.53 9.46
CA PRO A 189 8.21 -9.64 8.67
C PRO A 189 9.65 -10.12 8.56
N GLU A 190 10.17 -10.15 7.33
CA GLU A 190 11.56 -10.52 7.11
C GLU A 190 12.51 -9.42 7.62
N PRO A 191 13.70 -9.79 8.11
CA PRO A 191 14.83 -8.87 8.19
C PRO A 191 15.09 -8.24 6.81
N SER A 192 15.57 -7.00 6.77
CA SER A 192 15.95 -6.39 5.49
C SER A 192 17.33 -6.89 5.08
N PRO A 193 17.65 -6.82 3.78
CA PRO A 193 18.95 -7.19 3.27
C PRO A 193 20.04 -6.13 3.53
N ASP A 194 19.69 -4.97 4.12
CA ASP A 194 20.61 -3.87 4.40
C ASP A 194 21.52 -4.18 5.62
N PRO A 195 22.86 -4.21 5.46
CA PRO A 195 23.78 -4.44 6.57
C PRO A 195 23.63 -3.44 7.73
N ALA A 196 23.27 -2.18 7.46
CA ALA A 196 23.05 -1.17 8.50
C ALA A 196 21.83 -1.52 9.36
N GLN A 197 20.84 -2.18 8.78
CA GLN A 197 19.67 -2.64 9.50
C GLN A 197 19.94 -3.94 10.26
N GLU A 198 20.75 -4.87 9.74
CA GLU A 198 21.14 -6.08 10.48
C GLU A 198 21.80 -5.72 11.83
N GLU A 199 22.66 -4.70 11.82
CA GLU A 199 23.31 -4.18 13.03
C GLU A 199 22.31 -3.58 14.03
N LEU A 200 21.25 -2.94 13.53
CA LEU A 200 20.20 -2.35 14.36
C LEU A 200 19.10 -3.36 14.76
N GLY A 201 19.06 -4.57 14.18
CA GLY A 201 18.03 -5.57 14.46
C GLY A 201 16.59 -5.10 14.21
N LEU A 202 16.39 -4.15 13.28
CA LEU A 202 15.08 -3.65 12.90
C LEU A 202 14.42 -4.59 11.88
N THR A 203 13.11 -4.54 11.70
CA THR A 203 12.46 -5.15 10.53
C THR A 203 12.61 -4.25 9.30
N ARG A 204 12.35 -4.78 8.09
CA ARG A 204 12.49 -3.98 6.86
C ARG A 204 11.61 -2.73 6.89
N ASN A 205 10.37 -2.90 7.33
CA ASN A 205 9.39 -1.82 7.44
C ASN A 205 9.82 -0.76 8.45
N GLN A 206 10.33 -1.16 9.62
CA GLN A 206 10.88 -0.22 10.60
C GLN A 206 12.02 0.60 10.01
N TRP A 207 12.91 -0.02 9.23
CA TRP A 207 14.05 0.66 8.63
C TRP A 207 13.68 1.64 7.51
N VAL A 208 12.81 1.21 6.59
CA VAL A 208 12.33 2.07 5.51
C VAL A 208 11.57 3.27 6.10
N MET A 209 10.68 3.01 7.07
CA MET A 209 9.89 4.08 7.67
C MET A 209 10.74 5.03 8.51
N LEU A 210 11.73 4.52 9.25
CA LEU A 210 12.71 5.34 9.98
C LEU A 210 13.44 6.29 9.03
N GLN A 211 13.92 5.79 7.88
CA GLN A 211 14.60 6.62 6.87
C GLN A 211 13.67 7.69 6.28
N HIS A 212 12.41 7.33 6.01
CA HIS A 212 11.43 8.29 5.53
C HIS A 212 11.14 9.39 6.57
N GLN A 213 10.99 9.00 7.85
CA GLN A 213 10.76 9.93 8.96
C GLN A 213 11.93 10.88 9.17
N THR A 214 13.16 10.38 9.24
CA THR A 214 14.37 11.21 9.44
C THR A 214 14.63 12.14 8.26
N ARG A 215 14.43 11.64 7.04
CA ARG A 215 14.54 12.47 5.83
C ARG A 215 13.49 13.58 5.82
N ALA A 216 12.24 13.28 6.18
CA ALA A 216 11.19 14.30 6.29
C ALA A 216 11.49 15.35 7.37
N LEU A 217 12.00 14.95 8.54
CA LEU A 217 12.44 15.88 9.59
C LEU A 217 13.54 16.82 9.06
N ALA A 218 14.55 16.28 8.39
CA ALA A 218 15.59 17.10 7.79
C ALA A 218 15.04 18.08 6.74
N LEU A 219 14.25 17.60 5.77
CA LEU A 219 13.68 18.42 4.69
C LEU A 219 12.69 19.47 5.18
N SER A 220 12.03 19.23 6.31
CA SER A 220 11.11 20.19 6.93
C SER A 220 11.81 21.36 7.62
N GLY A 221 13.13 21.27 7.83
CA GLY A 221 13.93 22.32 8.49
C GLY A 221 13.75 22.39 10.01
N ILE A 222 13.22 21.33 10.63
CA ILE A 222 13.01 21.26 12.09
C ILE A 222 14.36 21.00 12.79
N PHE A 223 15.12 22.07 13.04
CA PHE A 223 16.46 22.03 13.64
C PHE A 223 16.49 22.66 15.03
N ARG A 224 15.64 22.19 15.94
CA ARG A 224 15.56 22.66 17.33
C ARG A 224 15.17 21.53 18.27
N ASP A 225 15.33 21.78 19.56
CA ASP A 225 14.94 20.83 20.59
C ASP A 225 13.39 20.69 20.63
N LEU A 226 12.96 19.44 20.80
CA LEU A 226 11.56 19.00 20.93
C LEU A 226 11.52 17.86 21.96
N ASP A 227 10.88 18.07 23.09
CA ASP A 227 10.70 17.02 24.12
C ASP A 227 9.43 16.20 23.88
N ASP A 228 8.41 16.81 23.27
CA ASP A 228 7.17 16.22 22.76
C ASP A 228 6.82 16.82 21.38
N PRO A 229 7.38 16.27 20.29
CA PRO A 229 7.17 16.78 18.95
C PRO A 229 5.70 16.90 18.53
N LEU A 230 4.83 16.01 19.04
CA LEU A 230 3.42 16.03 18.67
C LEU A 230 2.70 17.29 19.17
N THR A 231 3.15 17.89 20.28
CA THR A 231 2.49 19.06 20.88
C THR A 231 3.27 20.35 20.69
N GLU A 232 4.56 20.27 20.37
CA GLU A 232 5.47 21.42 20.31
C GLU A 232 5.69 21.99 18.90
N LEU A 233 5.41 21.24 17.85
CA LEU A 233 5.59 21.71 16.48
C LEU A 233 4.58 22.82 16.15
N THR A 234 5.09 23.88 15.52
CA THR A 234 4.28 25.01 15.04
C THR A 234 3.50 24.63 13.78
N ALA A 235 2.45 25.38 13.44
CA ALA A 235 1.66 25.14 12.23
C ALA A 235 2.51 25.14 10.94
N GLU A 236 3.52 26.00 10.86
CA GLU A 236 4.44 26.06 9.73
C GLU A 236 5.34 24.81 9.66
N GLU A 237 5.91 24.40 10.80
CA GLU A 237 6.74 23.19 10.87
C GLU A 237 5.93 21.93 10.53
N TRP A 238 4.66 21.86 10.96
CA TRP A 238 3.75 20.78 10.56
C TRP A 238 3.52 20.71 9.07
N ALA A 239 3.28 21.85 8.46
CA ALA A 239 2.99 21.93 7.04
C ALA A 239 4.24 21.55 6.21
N ASN A 240 5.42 22.00 6.62
CA ASN A 240 6.69 21.61 6.03
C ASN A 240 6.98 20.12 6.20
N TYR A 241 6.69 19.55 7.37
CA TYR A 241 6.84 18.11 7.61
C TYR A 241 5.89 17.30 6.73
N LEU A 242 4.60 17.65 6.67
CA LEU A 242 3.63 16.96 5.81
C LEU A 242 4.02 17.03 4.34
N TYR A 243 4.48 18.19 3.88
CA TYR A 243 4.95 18.35 2.51
C TYR A 243 6.09 17.37 2.22
N ALA A 244 7.14 17.39 3.04
CA ALA A 244 8.31 16.51 2.88
C ALA A 244 7.95 15.02 3.03
N ARG A 245 7.07 14.70 3.99
CA ARG A 245 6.66 13.33 4.29
C ARG A 245 5.76 12.75 3.21
N SER A 246 4.96 13.59 2.53
CA SER A 246 3.99 13.15 1.51
C SER A 246 4.60 12.35 0.36
N GLU A 247 5.87 12.60 -0.01
CA GLU A 247 6.59 11.86 -1.06
C GLU A 247 6.74 10.36 -0.72
N SER A 248 6.89 10.03 0.56
CA SER A 248 6.98 8.64 1.04
C SER A 248 5.61 7.98 1.22
N TRP A 249 4.54 8.76 1.11
CA TRP A 249 3.16 8.29 1.05
C TRP A 249 2.69 8.38 -0.41
N PHE A 250 1.38 8.40 -0.64
CA PHE A 250 0.79 8.47 -1.97
C PHE A 250 0.97 9.83 -2.67
N GLY A 251 1.81 10.72 -2.14
CA GLY A 251 2.08 12.04 -2.68
C GLY A 251 1.05 13.11 -2.29
N LEU A 252 1.10 14.21 -3.03
CA LEU A 252 0.12 15.29 -2.96
C LEU A 252 -0.96 15.10 -4.03
N ALA A 253 -2.21 15.35 -3.65
CA ALA A 253 -3.33 15.46 -4.56
C ALA A 253 -3.14 16.68 -5.49
N GLU A 254 -3.91 16.73 -6.58
CA GLU A 254 -3.83 17.81 -7.57
C GLU A 254 -4.04 19.22 -6.96
N ASP A 255 -4.79 19.29 -5.86
CA ASP A 255 -5.06 20.53 -5.16
C ASP A 255 -3.99 20.91 -4.13
N GLY A 256 -2.89 20.15 -4.02
CA GLY A 256 -1.77 20.43 -3.13
C GLY A 256 -1.95 19.94 -1.69
N ARG A 257 -3.02 19.19 -1.38
CA ARG A 257 -3.19 18.50 -0.10
C ARG A 257 -2.54 17.13 -0.13
N THR A 258 -2.35 16.49 1.02
CA THR A 258 -1.92 15.09 1.06
C THR A 258 -3.02 14.16 0.55
N GLU A 259 -2.65 13.13 -0.23
CA GLU A 259 -3.58 12.07 -0.65
C GLU A 259 -4.15 11.29 0.55
N ILE A 260 -3.43 11.28 1.68
CA ILE A 260 -3.83 10.65 2.94
C ILE A 260 -4.15 11.72 3.97
N PRO A 261 -5.17 11.51 4.83
CA PRO A 261 -5.45 12.43 5.93
C PRO A 261 -4.21 12.68 6.79
N ALA A 262 -3.88 13.95 7.02
CA ALA A 262 -2.69 14.34 7.79
C ALA A 262 -2.63 13.68 9.18
N GLY A 263 -3.77 13.54 9.86
CA GLY A 263 -3.87 12.84 11.15
C GLY A 263 -3.38 11.39 11.11
N THR A 264 -3.59 10.67 10.00
CA THR A 264 -3.07 9.31 9.81
C THR A 264 -1.54 9.31 9.76
N ILE A 265 -0.95 10.26 9.03
CA ILE A 265 0.50 10.42 8.94
C ILE A 265 1.07 10.72 10.34
N PHE A 266 0.42 11.60 11.10
CA PHE A 266 0.89 11.94 12.44
C PHE A 266 0.75 10.82 13.45
N ARG A 267 -0.35 10.07 13.40
CA ARG A 267 -0.49 8.85 14.21
C ARG A 267 0.68 7.90 13.92
N ALA A 268 1.00 7.72 12.63
CA ALA A 268 2.06 6.84 12.17
C ALA A 268 3.47 7.32 12.54
N ASP A 269 3.70 8.63 12.66
CA ASP A 269 5.05 9.15 12.82
C ASP A 269 5.36 9.67 14.24
N PHE A 270 4.36 9.99 15.05
CA PHE A 270 4.56 10.68 16.34
C PHE A 270 3.87 10.01 17.54
N THR A 271 3.21 8.88 17.32
CA THR A 271 2.56 8.13 18.41
C THR A 271 2.96 6.67 18.37
N ASP A 272 2.93 5.98 19.50
CA ASP A 272 3.03 4.51 19.55
C ASP A 272 1.67 3.81 19.28
N ARG A 273 0.59 4.59 19.18
CA ARG A 273 -0.78 4.08 19.08
C ARG A 273 -1.07 3.48 17.71
N ILE A 274 -1.57 2.25 17.72
CA ILE A 274 -1.98 1.52 16.50
C ILE A 274 -3.37 1.94 16.02
N SER A 275 -4.27 2.22 16.96
CA SER A 275 -5.67 2.55 16.69
C SER A 275 -6.19 3.63 17.64
N GLY A 276 -7.35 4.19 17.30
CA GLY A 276 -7.98 5.30 18.00
C GLY A 276 -8.10 6.54 17.14
N GLU A 277 -8.65 7.60 17.72
CA GLU A 277 -8.78 8.89 17.04
C GLU A 277 -7.41 9.40 16.57
N ASP A 278 -7.37 9.82 15.30
CA ASP A 278 -6.18 10.44 14.75
C ASP A 278 -5.85 11.71 15.54
N PRO A 279 -4.58 11.91 15.94
CA PRO A 279 -4.19 13.15 16.56
C PRO A 279 -4.41 14.27 15.52
N THR A 280 -5.45 15.05 15.76
CA THR A 280 -5.74 16.24 14.96
C THR A 280 -5.33 17.42 15.79
N LEU A 281 -4.33 18.16 15.32
CA LEU A 281 -3.89 19.35 16.01
C LEU A 281 -4.85 20.49 15.70
N ALA A 282 -5.10 21.35 16.69
CA ALA A 282 -5.95 22.53 16.51
C ALA A 282 -5.49 23.43 15.34
N ALA A 283 -4.19 23.41 15.01
CA ALA A 283 -3.62 24.09 13.85
C ALA A 283 -4.09 23.51 12.49
N LEU A 284 -4.53 22.25 12.48
CA LEU A 284 -4.96 21.49 11.31
C LEU A 284 -6.47 21.23 11.27
N GLU A 285 -7.20 21.54 12.35
CA GLU A 285 -8.66 21.42 12.42
C GLU A 285 -9.39 22.27 11.35
N ASN A 286 -8.70 23.19 10.68
CA ASN A 286 -9.24 24.07 9.65
C ASN A 286 -8.63 23.87 8.24
N THR A 287 -7.86 22.80 7.99
CA THR A 287 -7.14 22.66 6.71
C THR A 287 -8.02 22.08 5.59
N GLU A 288 -8.91 22.92 5.06
CA GLU A 288 -9.35 22.82 3.66
C GLU A 288 -8.31 23.43 2.70
N GLU A 289 -7.16 23.90 3.22
CA GLU A 289 -6.14 24.62 2.46
C GLU A 289 -5.01 23.69 1.95
N PRO A 290 -4.47 23.96 0.74
CA PRO A 290 -3.26 23.31 0.25
C PRO A 290 -2.08 23.50 1.19
N LEU A 291 -1.15 22.53 1.19
CA LEU A 291 0.11 22.71 1.92
C LEU A 291 0.90 23.89 1.33
N PRO A 292 1.56 24.70 2.17
CA PRO A 292 2.44 25.76 1.72
C PRO A 292 3.63 25.18 0.95
N ALA A 293 4.33 26.05 0.22
CA ALA A 293 5.60 25.70 -0.39
C ALA A 293 6.58 25.15 0.66
N PRO A 294 7.49 24.25 0.29
CA PRO A 294 8.46 23.68 1.22
C PRO A 294 9.33 24.75 1.89
N CYS A 295 9.97 24.38 3.00
CA CYS A 295 10.89 25.28 3.69
C CYS A 295 11.98 25.78 2.73
N ALA A 296 12.50 26.99 2.97
CA ALA A 296 13.42 27.65 2.05
C ALA A 296 14.71 26.84 1.76
N ALA A 297 15.16 26.02 2.72
CA ALA A 297 16.36 25.20 2.59
C ALA A 297 16.08 23.78 2.03
N CYS A 298 14.83 23.44 1.70
CA CYS A 298 14.43 22.07 1.32
C CYS A 298 15.25 21.50 0.16
N GLU A 299 15.45 22.27 -0.92
CA GLU A 299 16.21 21.82 -2.09
C GLU A 299 17.71 21.65 -1.80
N GLU A 300 18.28 22.54 -0.97
CA GLU A 300 19.67 22.43 -0.52
C GLU A 300 19.86 21.17 0.32
N ILE A 301 18.98 20.96 1.31
CA ILE A 301 18.99 19.79 2.19
C ILE A 301 18.80 18.50 1.37
N LYS A 302 17.86 18.48 0.43
CA LYS A 302 17.61 17.34 -0.47
C LYS A 302 18.88 16.98 -1.24
N THR A 303 19.53 17.99 -1.83
CA THR A 303 20.79 17.81 -2.58
C THR A 303 21.90 17.23 -1.70
N LEU A 304 22.05 17.72 -0.47
CA LEU A 304 23.06 17.24 0.47
C LEU A 304 22.80 15.79 0.92
N LEU A 305 21.56 15.47 1.25
CA LEU A 305 21.16 14.11 1.64
C LEU A 305 21.34 13.10 0.50
N ASP A 306 21.07 13.52 -0.74
CA ASP A 306 21.24 12.65 -1.93
C ASP A 306 22.73 12.46 -2.29
N ALA A 307 23.57 13.44 -1.96
CA ALA A 307 25.02 13.39 -2.20
C ALA A 307 25.77 12.56 -1.15
N ASP A 308 25.28 12.53 0.10
CA ASP A 308 25.90 11.80 1.20
C ASP A 308 24.89 10.90 1.93
N PRO A 309 24.80 9.62 1.55
CA PRO A 309 23.98 8.63 2.25
C PRO A 309 24.38 8.42 3.72
N GLN A 310 25.55 8.88 4.14
CA GLN A 310 26.04 8.80 5.52
C GLN A 310 25.80 10.08 6.33
N ALA A 311 25.09 11.07 5.76
CA ALA A 311 24.70 12.29 6.47
C ALA A 311 23.81 12.00 7.70
N ILE A 312 23.19 10.81 7.75
CA ILE A 312 22.43 10.31 8.89
C ILE A 312 23.04 9.00 9.36
N ALA A 313 23.57 9.00 10.59
CA ALA A 313 24.04 7.80 11.26
C ALA A 313 22.96 7.28 12.21
N TYR A 314 22.81 5.96 12.30
CA TYR A 314 21.79 5.33 13.14
C TYR A 314 22.44 4.47 14.21
N SER A 315 21.88 4.47 15.41
CA SER A 315 22.26 3.58 16.50
C SER A 315 21.02 3.13 17.27
N ARG A 316 21.07 1.96 17.91
CA ARG A 316 19.94 1.43 18.68
C ARG A 316 20.37 1.06 20.10
N THR A 317 19.54 1.41 21.07
CA THR A 317 19.65 0.98 22.47
C THR A 317 18.29 0.49 22.96
N GLY A 318 18.14 -0.83 23.12
CA GLY A 318 16.85 -1.42 23.50
C GLY A 318 15.77 -1.16 22.44
N ASP A 319 14.66 -0.56 22.83
CA ASP A 319 13.52 -0.25 21.95
C ASP A 319 13.57 1.19 21.40
N VAL A 320 14.75 1.82 21.47
CA VAL A 320 14.99 3.19 21.02
C VAL A 320 16.05 3.20 19.93
N VAL A 321 15.77 3.92 18.85
CA VAL A 321 16.71 4.19 17.76
C VAL A 321 17.04 5.68 17.74
N THR A 322 18.32 6.01 17.73
CA THR A 322 18.81 7.39 17.59
C THR A 322 19.34 7.58 16.18
N ALA A 323 18.84 8.60 15.48
CA ALA A 323 19.35 9.04 14.20
C ALA A 323 20.09 10.38 14.36
N THR A 324 21.39 10.38 14.09
CA THR A 324 22.26 11.55 14.18
C THR A 324 22.48 12.13 12.80
N LEU A 325 21.91 13.31 12.54
CA LEU A 325 22.02 14.07 11.30
C LEU A 325 23.17 15.08 11.40
N THR A 326 24.02 15.15 10.38
CA THR A 326 24.99 16.25 10.21
C THR A 326 24.91 16.80 8.78
N LEU A 327 24.56 18.08 8.64
CA LEU A 327 24.44 18.74 7.33
C LEU A 327 25.24 20.05 7.27
N PRO A 328 26.14 20.21 6.29
CA PRO A 328 26.84 21.47 6.07
C PRO A 328 25.99 22.40 5.19
N LEU A 329 25.09 23.18 5.80
CA LEU A 329 24.28 24.17 5.08
C LEU A 329 25.07 25.46 4.82
N GLU A 330 24.64 26.24 3.84
CA GLU A 330 25.16 27.59 3.57
C GLU A 330 25.05 28.51 4.79
N SER A 331 24.00 28.31 5.60
CA SER A 331 23.74 29.05 6.83
C SER A 331 24.59 28.58 8.04
N GLY A 332 25.29 27.46 7.91
CA GLY A 332 26.09 26.82 8.96
C GLY A 332 25.84 25.32 9.05
N THR A 333 26.72 24.62 9.77
CA THR A 333 26.53 23.19 10.03
C THR A 333 25.38 22.96 11.00
N VAL A 334 24.42 22.13 10.59
CA VAL A 334 23.35 21.61 11.43
C VAL A 334 23.76 20.24 11.94
N ALA A 335 23.59 20.01 13.25
CA ALA A 335 23.75 18.72 13.89
C ALA A 335 22.53 18.45 14.77
N MET A 336 21.84 17.33 14.53
CA MET A 336 20.61 16.94 15.24
C MET A 336 20.66 15.47 15.63
N GLU A 337 20.10 15.14 16.77
CA GLU A 337 19.77 13.79 17.19
C GLU A 337 18.25 13.65 17.25
N TYR A 338 17.71 12.68 16.52
CA TYR A 338 16.29 12.34 16.55
C TYR A 338 16.13 10.99 17.24
N ILE A 339 15.27 10.93 18.26
CA ILE A 339 15.06 9.75 19.08
C ILE A 339 13.72 9.12 18.69
N PHE A 340 13.76 7.86 18.27
CA PHE A 340 12.59 7.10 17.83
C PHE A 340 12.33 5.91 18.75
N GLY A 341 11.07 5.70 19.12
CA GLY A 341 10.61 4.46 19.75
C GLY A 341 10.16 3.43 18.73
N LEU A 342 10.22 2.15 19.10
CA LEU A 342 9.61 1.06 18.36
C LEU A 342 8.19 0.77 18.88
N VAL A 343 7.24 0.61 17.96
CA VAL A 343 5.89 0.17 18.31
C VAL A 343 5.91 -1.30 18.69
N PRO A 344 5.32 -1.70 19.83
CA PRO A 344 5.28 -3.10 20.25
C PRO A 344 4.56 -4.02 19.25
N ASP A 345 5.06 -5.25 19.12
CA ASP A 345 4.47 -6.30 18.28
C ASP A 345 3.33 -7.10 18.97
N ASP A 346 2.77 -6.58 20.07
CA ASP A 346 1.66 -7.20 20.81
C ASP A 346 0.41 -6.32 20.65
N PRO A 347 -0.72 -6.84 20.12
CA PRO A 347 -1.05 -8.26 19.83
C PRO A 347 -0.63 -8.79 18.45
N ALA A 348 0.04 -7.99 17.64
CA ALA A 348 0.42 -8.36 16.29
C ALA A 348 1.66 -7.57 15.83
N PRO A 349 2.44 -8.08 14.86
CA PRO A 349 3.60 -7.36 14.37
C PRO A 349 3.17 -6.06 13.68
N PHE A 350 3.54 -4.88 14.21
CA PHE A 350 3.22 -3.60 13.57
C PHE A 350 4.43 -2.96 12.91
N SER A 351 5.65 -3.41 13.26
CA SER A 351 6.90 -3.04 12.56
C SER A 351 7.01 -1.54 12.23
N ARG A 352 6.77 -0.70 13.24
CA ARG A 352 6.69 0.76 13.10
C ARG A 352 7.63 1.48 14.09
N THR A 353 8.14 2.64 13.67
CA THR A 353 8.90 3.62 14.49
C THR A 353 8.05 4.87 14.72
N TYR A 354 8.30 5.61 15.79
CA TYR A 354 7.69 6.91 16.03
C TYR A 354 8.67 7.87 16.71
N LEU A 355 8.64 9.14 16.35
CA LEU A 355 9.50 10.16 16.93
C LEU A 355 9.07 10.46 18.36
N GLN A 356 10.01 10.35 19.29
CA GLN A 356 9.84 10.66 20.71
C GLN A 356 10.35 12.06 21.04
N SER A 357 11.54 12.41 20.53
CA SER A 357 12.16 13.72 20.78
C SER A 357 13.20 14.06 19.70
N ALA A 358 13.61 15.32 19.67
CA ALA A 358 14.70 15.81 18.83
C ALA A 358 15.57 16.78 19.63
N HIS A 359 16.89 16.70 19.47
CA HIS A 359 17.84 17.56 20.18
C HIS A 359 18.97 18.02 19.27
N ARG A 360 19.49 19.22 19.47
CA ARG A 360 20.73 19.66 18.83
C ARG A 360 21.92 18.91 19.43
N ALA A 361 22.81 18.40 18.57
CA ALA A 361 24.00 17.63 18.97
C ALA A 361 25.21 18.51 19.32
#